data_AF-A0AAD5ZMV2-F1
#
_entry.id   AF-A0AAD5ZMV2-F1
#
_cell.length_a   1.000
_cell.length_b   1.000
_cell.length_c   1.000
_cell.angle_alpha   90.00
_cell.angle_beta   90.00
_cell.angle_gamma   90.00
#
_symmetry.space_group_name_H-M   'P 1'
#
loop_
_entity.id
_entity.type
_entity.pdbx_description
1 polymer ?
#
loop_
_entity_poly.entity_id
_entity_poly.type
_entity_poly.pdbx_seq_one_letter_code
_entity_poly.pdbx_strand_id
1 'polypeptide(L)'
;MRREVTDMREKVKLLVGVIALQLCMAGFHIVSRAALDMGISQLVFIVYRNCIALLLLAPFAYFLEKGLRPPLTFSLLVQFFLLAILGILANQGFYILGLYYLSPTYASAIQNSIPAITFAMAAALGLEEVSLKKRYGVAKVVGTVVSIGGATVITLYKGLPLLSQQQPSILSSSQILNWTLGCVYILSHITSWSAWIVLQVPVLKKYPARLSVLTLTISFGLVQFLIIAAFTENDMDKWKVHSGMELFTILYAGLVASGLALSLQIWCIDRGGPLFASVFQPVQTVAVAIMAALILGDQLYTGGIIGAVLIMIGLYSVLWGKSEELKVRGQEDTAQNLTRHLLSNQETLNKEHEANSVDIA
;
A
#
# COMPACT_ATOMS: atom_id res chain seq x y z
N MET A 1 32.44 -9.84 15.14
CA MET A 1 32.27 -11.00 14.25
C MET A 1 30.93 -11.75 14.39
N ARG A 2 30.63 -12.52 15.45
CA ARG A 2 29.38 -13.32 15.51
C ARG A 2 28.09 -12.46 15.47
N ARG A 3 28.06 -11.32 16.18
CA ARG A 3 26.94 -10.36 16.14
C ARG A 3 26.78 -9.66 14.77
N GLU A 4 27.87 -9.32 14.11
CA GLU A 4 27.84 -8.70 12.77
C GLU A 4 27.37 -9.68 11.69
N VAL A 5 27.78 -10.96 11.78
CA VAL A 5 27.28 -12.01 10.88
C VAL A 5 25.79 -12.27 11.08
N THR A 6 25.29 -12.21 12.33
CA THR A 6 23.85 -12.31 12.63
C THR A 6 23.08 -11.10 12.08
N ASP A 7 23.60 -9.88 12.24
CA ASP A 7 22.99 -8.65 11.72
C ASP A 7 22.93 -8.63 10.18
N MET A 8 24.03 -9.02 9.51
CA MET A 8 24.06 -9.14 8.05
C MET A 8 23.07 -10.19 7.53
N ARG A 9 22.94 -11.33 8.22
CA ARG A 9 21.97 -12.37 7.85
C ARG A 9 20.53 -11.86 7.95
N GLU A 10 20.18 -11.11 8.99
CA GLU A 10 18.83 -10.55 9.14
C GLU A 10 18.53 -9.50 8.06
N LYS A 11 19.50 -8.64 7.73
CA LYS A 11 19.37 -7.68 6.61
C LYS A 11 19.15 -8.37 5.27
N VAL A 12 19.88 -9.44 4.99
CA VAL A 12 19.71 -10.24 3.76
C VAL A 12 18.33 -10.90 3.73
N LYS A 13 17.87 -11.50 4.83
CA LYS A 13 16.51 -12.08 4.91
C LYS A 13 15.45 -11.04 4.63
N LEU A 14 15.57 -9.84 5.21
CA LEU A 14 14.63 -8.75 5.02
C LEU A 14 14.61 -8.28 3.56
N LEU A 15 15.80 -8.16 2.93
CA LEU A 15 15.93 -7.81 1.51
C LEU A 15 15.30 -8.88 0.60
N VAL A 16 15.57 -10.16 0.84
CA VAL A 16 14.97 -11.27 0.09
C VAL A 16 13.46 -11.28 0.27
N GLY A 17 12.97 -11.08 1.50
CA GLY A 17 11.54 -11.03 1.80
C GLY A 17 10.82 -9.90 1.08
N VAL A 18 11.38 -8.69 1.05
CA VAL A 18 10.76 -7.57 0.35
C VAL A 18 10.84 -7.74 -1.17
N ILE A 19 11.93 -8.29 -1.72
CA ILE A 19 12.00 -8.59 -3.17
C ILE A 19 10.97 -9.65 -3.54
N ALA A 20 10.85 -10.73 -2.76
CA ALA A 20 9.83 -11.76 -2.97
C ALA A 20 8.41 -11.19 -2.92
N LEU A 21 8.15 -10.28 -1.96
CA LEU A 21 6.89 -9.53 -1.89
C LEU A 21 6.62 -8.75 -3.19
N GLN A 22 7.57 -7.94 -3.66
CA GLN A 22 7.40 -7.15 -4.87
C GLN A 22 7.16 -8.03 -6.10
N LEU A 23 7.82 -9.19 -6.19
CA LEU A 23 7.61 -10.15 -7.28
C LEU A 23 6.23 -10.81 -7.22
N CYS A 24 5.75 -11.20 -6.03
CA CYS A 24 4.40 -11.74 -5.86
C CYS A 24 3.33 -10.70 -6.26
N MET A 25 3.51 -9.44 -5.84
CA MET A 25 2.61 -8.36 -6.22
C MET A 25 2.69 -8.04 -7.71
N ALA A 26 3.89 -8.08 -8.29
CA ALA A 26 4.05 -7.87 -9.73
C ALA A 26 3.36 -8.97 -10.54
N GLY A 27 3.48 -10.23 -10.13
CA GLY A 27 2.76 -11.34 -10.75
C GLY A 27 1.25 -11.20 -10.62
N PHE A 28 0.75 -10.64 -9.51
CA PHE A 28 -0.68 -10.36 -9.33
C PHE A 28 -1.23 -9.38 -10.38
N HIS A 29 -0.45 -8.37 -10.79
CA HIS A 29 -0.86 -7.47 -11.87
C HIS A 29 -1.03 -8.21 -13.21
N ILE A 30 -0.10 -9.10 -13.53
CA ILE A 30 -0.12 -9.88 -14.78
C ILE A 30 -1.28 -10.89 -14.77
N VAL A 31 -1.43 -11.61 -13.66
CA VAL A 31 -2.50 -12.59 -13.46
C VAL A 31 -3.88 -11.94 -13.51
N SER A 32 -4.05 -10.79 -12.86
CA SER A 32 -5.32 -10.04 -12.89
C SER A 32 -5.63 -9.58 -14.31
N ARG A 33 -4.62 -9.18 -15.09
CA ARG A 33 -4.82 -8.82 -16.49
C ARG A 33 -5.19 -10.03 -17.34
N ALA A 34 -4.51 -11.16 -17.17
CA ALA A 34 -4.84 -12.41 -17.85
C ALA A 34 -6.28 -12.88 -17.52
N ALA A 35 -6.73 -12.73 -16.27
CA ALA A 35 -8.11 -13.01 -15.87
C ALA A 35 -9.13 -12.16 -16.65
N LEU A 36 -8.83 -10.87 -16.87
CA LEU A 36 -9.67 -9.98 -17.68
C LEU A 36 -9.67 -10.35 -19.16
N ASP A 37 -8.50 -10.69 -19.70
CA ASP A 37 -8.37 -11.08 -21.11
C ASP A 37 -9.07 -12.43 -21.40
N MET A 38 -9.20 -13.32 -20.40
CA MET A 38 -10.03 -14.53 -20.46
C MET A 38 -11.54 -14.27 -20.30
N GLY A 39 -11.95 -13.03 -19.98
CA GLY A 39 -13.35 -12.67 -19.82
C GLY A 39 -13.96 -13.05 -18.46
N ILE A 40 -13.14 -13.37 -17.44
CA ILE A 40 -13.65 -13.61 -16.08
C ILE A 40 -14.37 -12.34 -15.59
N SER A 41 -15.58 -12.50 -15.03
CA SER A 41 -16.29 -11.37 -14.44
C SER A 41 -15.46 -10.72 -13.34
N GLN A 42 -15.28 -9.40 -13.44
CA GLN A 42 -14.51 -8.59 -12.51
C GLN A 42 -15.00 -8.76 -11.06
N LEU A 43 -16.32 -8.81 -10.88
CA LEU A 43 -16.94 -8.98 -9.57
C LEU A 43 -16.70 -10.39 -9.03
N VAL A 44 -16.92 -11.42 -9.86
CA VAL A 44 -16.72 -12.83 -9.47
C VAL A 44 -15.26 -13.08 -9.09
N PHE A 45 -14.31 -12.55 -9.86
CA PHE A 45 -12.88 -12.63 -9.57
C PHE A 45 -12.55 -12.05 -8.18
N ILE A 46 -13.08 -10.87 -7.87
CA ILE A 46 -12.88 -10.23 -6.57
C ILE A 46 -13.55 -11.01 -5.43
N VAL A 47 -14.78 -11.51 -5.64
CA VAL A 47 -15.49 -12.33 -4.65
C VAL A 47 -14.68 -13.57 -4.31
N TYR A 48 -14.22 -14.33 -5.31
CA TYR A 48 -13.41 -15.52 -5.05
C TYR A 48 -12.08 -15.19 -4.37
N ARG A 49 -11.40 -14.12 -4.79
CA ARG A 49 -10.18 -13.64 -4.13
C ARG A 49 -10.42 -13.40 -2.63
N ASN A 50 -11.51 -12.74 -2.26
CA ASN A 50 -11.82 -12.42 -0.86
C ASN A 50 -12.31 -13.66 -0.08
N CYS A 51 -13.05 -14.57 -0.70
CA CYS A 51 -13.40 -15.86 -0.09
C CYS A 51 -12.15 -16.66 0.29
N ILE A 52 -11.21 -16.81 -0.64
CA ILE A 52 -9.95 -17.51 -0.40
C ILE A 52 -9.13 -16.78 0.68
N ALA A 53 -9.03 -15.46 0.61
CA ALA A 53 -8.34 -14.67 1.62
C ALA A 53 -8.93 -14.87 3.03
N LEU A 54 -10.26 -14.93 3.17
CA LEU A 54 -10.91 -15.20 4.46
C LEU A 54 -10.63 -16.61 4.95
N LEU A 55 -10.73 -17.62 4.09
CA LEU A 55 -10.43 -19.00 4.45
C LEU A 55 -8.99 -19.15 4.97
N LEU A 56 -8.06 -18.38 4.40
CA LEU A 56 -6.67 -18.35 4.85
C LEU A 56 -6.49 -17.56 6.14
N LEU A 57 -6.97 -16.32 6.21
CA LEU A 57 -6.63 -15.38 7.28
C LEU A 57 -7.47 -15.55 8.55
N ALA A 58 -8.73 -15.97 8.43
CA ALA A 58 -9.65 -16.04 9.57
C ALA A 58 -9.19 -17.02 10.68
N PRO A 59 -8.65 -18.22 10.37
CA PRO A 59 -8.10 -19.10 11.40
C PRO A 59 -6.96 -18.44 12.17
N PHE A 60 -5.99 -17.84 11.48
CA PHE A 60 -4.86 -17.17 12.13
C PHE A 60 -5.31 -15.95 12.94
N ALA A 61 -6.25 -15.15 12.43
CA ALA A 61 -6.84 -14.04 13.18
C ALA A 61 -7.47 -14.51 14.49
N TYR A 62 -8.24 -15.61 14.42
CA TYR A 62 -8.90 -16.16 15.59
C TYR A 62 -7.92 -16.73 16.62
N PHE A 63 -6.94 -17.54 16.19
CA PHE A 63 -6.05 -18.25 17.10
C PHE A 63 -4.89 -17.38 17.61
N LEU A 64 -4.27 -16.55 16.76
CA LEU A 64 -3.09 -15.76 17.14
C LEU A 64 -3.44 -14.50 17.93
N GLU A 65 -4.60 -13.89 17.67
CA GLU A 65 -4.95 -12.59 18.26
C GLU A 65 -6.08 -12.69 19.29
N LYS A 66 -6.47 -13.90 19.74
CA LYS A 66 -7.59 -14.08 20.68
C LYS A 66 -7.48 -13.17 21.91
N GLY A 67 -6.28 -13.04 22.48
CA GLY A 67 -6.02 -12.22 23.67
C GLY A 67 -5.89 -10.72 23.41
N LEU A 68 -5.84 -10.30 22.13
CA LEU A 68 -5.66 -8.89 21.73
C LEU A 68 -6.97 -8.21 21.36
N ARG A 69 -8.10 -8.92 21.38
CA ARG A 69 -9.40 -8.43 20.88
C ARG A 69 -10.26 -7.84 22.01
N PRO A 70 -10.49 -6.52 22.03
CA PRO A 70 -11.54 -5.92 22.83
C PRO A 70 -12.94 -6.40 22.39
N PRO A 71 -13.97 -6.20 23.23
CA PRO A 71 -15.35 -6.43 22.81
C PRO A 71 -15.73 -5.63 21.56
N LEU A 72 -16.42 -6.28 20.62
CA LEU A 72 -16.94 -5.62 19.42
C LEU A 72 -18.12 -4.72 19.80
N THR A 73 -17.92 -3.41 19.70
CA THR A 73 -18.99 -2.42 19.85
C THR A 73 -19.60 -2.09 18.49
N PHE A 74 -20.84 -1.59 18.48
CA PHE A 74 -21.48 -1.14 17.24
C PHE A 74 -20.66 -0.05 16.52
N SER A 75 -20.03 0.87 17.26
CA SER A 75 -19.15 1.90 16.69
C SER A 75 -17.94 1.29 15.96
N LEU A 76 -17.33 0.23 16.51
CA LEU A 76 -16.24 -0.49 15.84
C LEU A 76 -16.72 -1.22 14.59
N LEU A 77 -17.90 -1.84 14.63
CA LEU A 77 -18.49 -2.49 13.45
C LEU A 77 -18.72 -1.49 12.31
N VAL A 78 -19.24 -0.30 12.61
CA VAL A 78 -19.39 0.77 11.62
C VAL A 78 -18.03 1.21 11.06
N GLN A 79 -17.01 1.38 11.92
CA GLN A 79 -15.66 1.72 11.46
C GLN A 79 -15.07 0.62 10.55
N PHE A 80 -15.24 -0.66 10.88
CA PHE A 80 -14.80 -1.77 10.02
C PHE A 80 -15.56 -1.82 8.70
N PHE A 81 -16.87 -1.54 8.70
CA PHE A 81 -17.66 -1.46 7.49
C PHE A 81 -17.19 -0.31 6.57
N LEU A 82 -16.92 0.87 7.12
CA LEU A 82 -16.37 2.00 6.37
C LEU A 82 -14.95 1.73 5.85
N LEU A 83 -14.10 1.10 6.67
CA LEU A 83 -12.79 0.62 6.21
C LEU A 83 -12.93 -0.42 5.10
N ALA A 84 -13.97 -1.25 5.11
CA ALA A 84 -14.21 -2.23 4.05
C ALA A 84 -14.59 -1.56 2.73
N ILE A 85 -15.40 -0.48 2.78
CA ILE A 85 -15.70 0.33 1.60
C ILE A 85 -14.39 0.83 0.97
N LEU A 86 -13.49 1.39 1.78
CA LEU A 86 -12.26 1.98 1.27
C LEU A 86 -11.21 0.93 0.86
N GLY A 87 -10.91 -0.02 1.75
CA GLY A 87 -9.80 -0.96 1.60
C GLY A 87 -10.11 -2.19 0.75
N ILE A 88 -11.39 -2.53 0.58
CA ILE A 88 -11.82 -3.71 -0.17
C ILE A 88 -12.67 -3.29 -1.37
N LEU A 89 -13.84 -2.68 -1.16
CA LEU A 89 -14.78 -2.38 -2.25
C LEU A 89 -14.20 -1.42 -3.28
N ALA A 90 -13.92 -0.18 -2.88
CA ALA A 90 -13.38 0.85 -3.76
C ALA A 90 -11.96 0.51 -4.20
N ASN A 91 -11.09 0.08 -3.28
CA ASN A 91 -9.72 -0.30 -3.61
C ASN A 91 -9.65 -1.42 -4.66
N GLN A 92 -10.27 -2.58 -4.44
CA GLN A 92 -10.17 -3.71 -5.36
C GLN A 92 -11.02 -3.52 -6.62
N GLY A 93 -12.22 -2.92 -6.47
CA GLY A 93 -13.12 -2.65 -7.58
C GLY A 93 -12.54 -1.65 -8.57
N PHE A 94 -12.02 -0.51 -8.10
CA PHE A 94 -11.38 0.45 -8.98
C PHE A 94 -10.05 -0.05 -9.55
N TYR A 95 -9.33 -0.90 -8.83
CA TYR A 95 -8.14 -1.55 -9.39
C TYR A 95 -8.48 -2.38 -10.63
N ILE A 96 -9.46 -3.29 -10.52
CA ILE A 96 -9.78 -4.19 -11.62
C ILE A 96 -10.42 -3.45 -12.80
N LEU A 97 -11.27 -2.45 -12.52
CA LEU A 97 -11.84 -1.56 -13.55
C LEU A 97 -10.75 -0.74 -14.24
N GLY A 98 -9.79 -0.21 -13.48
CA GLY A 98 -8.66 0.51 -14.03
C GLY A 98 -7.79 -0.39 -14.92
N LEU A 99 -7.49 -1.60 -14.47
CA LEU A 99 -6.70 -2.59 -15.20
C LEU A 99 -7.40 -3.12 -16.46
N TYR A 100 -8.73 -3.03 -16.54
CA TYR A 100 -9.48 -3.34 -17.76
C TYR A 100 -9.11 -2.39 -18.89
N TYR A 101 -8.98 -1.09 -18.59
CA TYR A 101 -8.68 -0.06 -19.58
C TYR A 101 -7.19 0.31 -19.70
N LEU A 102 -6.40 0.09 -18.65
CA LEU A 102 -4.97 0.37 -18.60
C LEU A 102 -4.13 -0.91 -18.61
N SER A 103 -2.88 -0.78 -19.04
CA SER A 103 -1.93 -1.88 -18.89
C SER A 103 -1.48 -2.07 -17.43
N PRO A 104 -1.06 -3.29 -17.06
CA PRO A 104 -0.41 -3.56 -15.77
C PRO A 104 0.68 -2.56 -15.41
N THR A 105 1.50 -2.19 -16.40
CA THR A 105 2.65 -1.30 -16.23
C THR A 105 2.21 0.08 -15.75
N TYR A 106 1.23 0.69 -16.44
CA TYR A 106 0.70 2.00 -16.03
C TYR A 106 0.03 1.97 -14.67
N ALA A 107 -0.77 0.92 -14.41
CA ALA A 107 -1.43 0.76 -13.12
C ALA A 107 -0.39 0.70 -11.98
N SER A 108 0.67 -0.10 -12.15
CA SER A 108 1.75 -0.22 -11.16
C SER A 108 2.60 1.05 -11.03
N ALA A 109 2.79 1.82 -12.09
CA ALA A 109 3.52 3.08 -12.04
C ALA A 109 2.74 4.15 -11.26
N ILE A 110 1.44 4.28 -11.52
CA ILE A 110 0.56 5.22 -10.79
C ILE A 110 0.50 4.85 -9.29
N GLN A 111 0.50 3.55 -8.94
CA GLN A 111 0.54 3.09 -7.55
C GLN A 111 1.74 3.59 -6.74
N ASN A 112 2.88 3.92 -7.36
CA ASN A 112 4.02 4.51 -6.65
C ASN A 112 3.71 5.90 -6.05
N SER A 113 2.55 6.49 -6.38
CA SER A 113 2.05 7.72 -5.76
C SER A 113 1.35 7.49 -4.41
N ILE A 114 1.11 6.23 -4.00
CA ILE A 114 0.43 5.90 -2.74
C ILE A 114 1.09 6.60 -1.53
N PRO A 115 2.41 6.56 -1.31
CA PRO A 115 3.01 7.23 -0.15
C PRO A 115 2.84 8.75 -0.15
N ALA A 116 2.88 9.38 -1.34
CA ALA A 116 2.62 10.81 -1.49
C ALA A 116 1.16 11.17 -1.13
N ILE A 117 0.18 10.42 -1.64
CA ILE A 117 -1.24 10.64 -1.35
C ILE A 117 -1.55 10.35 0.13
N THR A 118 -0.95 9.29 0.69
CA THR A 118 -1.06 8.96 2.12
C THR A 118 -0.53 10.10 2.98
N PHE A 119 0.63 10.68 2.64
CA PHE A 119 1.17 11.85 3.33
C PHE A 119 0.23 13.06 3.22
N ALA A 120 -0.24 13.38 2.01
CA ALA A 120 -1.14 14.51 1.79
C ALA A 120 -2.41 14.41 2.63
N MET A 121 -3.01 13.22 2.70
CA MET A 121 -4.22 12.98 3.46
C MET A 121 -3.98 12.94 4.97
N ALA A 122 -2.87 12.34 5.43
CA ALA A 122 -2.50 12.40 6.83
C ALA A 122 -2.27 13.85 7.29
N ALA A 123 -1.64 14.67 6.45
CA ALA A 123 -1.47 16.11 6.70
C ALA A 123 -2.82 16.85 6.73
N ALA A 124 -3.71 16.59 5.76
CA ALA A 124 -5.05 17.20 5.71
C ALA A 124 -5.92 16.86 6.93
N LEU A 125 -5.76 15.65 7.48
CA LEU A 125 -6.47 15.20 8.68
C LEU A 125 -5.76 15.61 9.99
N GLY A 126 -4.64 16.33 9.92
CA GLY A 126 -3.86 16.73 11.10
C GLY A 126 -3.18 15.56 11.83
N LEU A 127 -3.05 14.40 11.19
CA LEU A 127 -2.37 13.22 11.72
C LEU A 127 -0.86 13.26 11.49
N GLU A 128 -0.40 14.17 10.63
CA GLU A 128 0.99 14.38 10.26
C GLU A 128 1.32 15.88 10.31
N GLU A 129 2.40 16.23 11.01
CA GLU A 129 2.85 17.63 11.11
C GLU A 129 3.63 18.04 9.85
N VAL A 130 3.21 19.15 9.23
CA VAL A 130 3.89 19.71 8.06
C VAL A 130 4.74 20.90 8.47
N SER A 131 6.05 20.67 8.61
CA SER A 131 7.01 21.72 8.92
C SER A 131 7.65 22.30 7.65
N LEU A 132 7.05 23.34 7.08
CA LEU A 132 7.61 24.04 5.90
C LEU A 132 8.91 24.80 6.19
N LYS A 133 9.24 24.98 7.48
CA LYS A 133 10.50 25.60 7.92
C LYS A 133 11.69 24.64 7.84
N LYS A 134 11.43 23.33 7.86
CA LYS A 134 12.48 22.30 7.87
C LYS A 134 12.62 21.68 6.49
N ARG A 135 13.87 21.38 6.08
CA ARG A 135 14.18 20.80 4.75
C ARG A 135 13.41 19.50 4.49
N TYR A 136 13.25 18.66 5.52
CA TYR A 136 12.52 17.40 5.40
C TYR A 136 11.02 17.62 5.12
N GLY A 137 10.41 18.67 5.67
CA GLY A 137 9.00 18.97 5.43
C GLY A 137 8.77 19.54 4.03
N VAL A 138 9.67 20.40 3.56
CA VAL A 138 9.68 20.89 2.16
C VAL A 138 9.81 19.71 1.19
N ALA A 139 10.70 18.75 1.45
CA ALA A 139 10.86 17.57 0.61
C ALA A 139 9.59 16.72 0.55
N LYS A 140 8.87 16.51 1.67
CA LYS A 140 7.59 15.80 1.66
C LYS A 140 6.55 16.51 0.78
N VAL A 141 6.44 17.84 0.86
CA VAL A 141 5.47 18.61 0.07
C VAL A 141 5.83 18.63 -1.41
N VAL A 142 7.07 18.98 -1.75
CA VAL A 142 7.54 19.01 -3.15
C VAL A 142 7.47 17.62 -3.77
N GLY A 143 7.92 16.59 -3.05
CA GLY A 143 7.83 15.21 -3.50
C GLY A 143 6.40 14.77 -3.79
N THR A 144 5.44 15.21 -2.96
CA THR A 144 4.02 14.94 -3.17
C THR A 144 3.50 15.61 -4.44
N VAL A 145 3.80 16.89 -4.64
CA VAL A 145 3.40 17.64 -5.85
C VAL A 145 4.00 17.01 -7.12
N VAL A 146 5.28 16.66 -7.09
CA VAL A 146 5.97 16.02 -8.21
C VAL A 146 5.37 14.64 -8.52
N SER A 147 5.01 13.87 -7.49
CA SER A 147 4.38 12.56 -7.66
C SER A 147 3.00 12.64 -8.29
N ILE A 148 2.14 13.54 -7.79
CA ILE A 148 0.80 13.79 -8.37
C ILE A 148 0.93 14.35 -9.80
N GLY A 149 1.89 15.24 -10.04
CA GLY A 149 2.23 15.74 -11.36
C GLY A 149 2.62 14.64 -12.33
N GLY A 150 3.46 13.69 -11.91
CA GLY A 150 3.82 12.52 -12.71
C GLY A 150 2.62 11.63 -13.06
N ALA A 151 1.72 11.36 -12.10
CA ALA A 151 0.48 10.63 -12.37
C ALA A 151 -0.46 11.38 -13.34
N THR A 152 -0.46 12.71 -13.26
CA THR A 152 -1.21 13.58 -14.17
C THR A 152 -0.64 13.52 -15.59
N VAL A 153 0.69 13.50 -15.72
CA VAL A 153 1.37 13.31 -17.02
C VAL A 153 0.98 11.97 -17.65
N ILE A 154 0.98 10.86 -16.90
CA ILE A 154 0.52 9.56 -17.42
C ILE A 154 -0.93 9.63 -17.93
N THR A 155 -1.77 10.38 -17.22
CA THR A 155 -3.20 10.49 -17.52
C THR A 155 -3.47 11.33 -18.78
N LEU A 156 -2.80 12.47 -18.91
CA LEU A 156 -3.06 13.45 -19.96
C LEU A 156 -2.17 13.30 -21.20
N TYR A 157 -1.03 12.63 -21.07
CA TYR A 157 -0.05 12.50 -22.14
C TYR A 157 0.41 11.03 -22.30
N LYS A 158 -0.07 10.37 -23.35
CA LYS A 158 0.35 9.01 -23.70
C LYS A 158 1.71 9.00 -24.41
N GLY A 159 1.86 9.84 -25.45
CA GLY A 159 3.09 9.95 -26.24
C GLY A 159 3.22 8.88 -27.34
N LEU A 160 4.44 8.69 -27.85
CA LEU A 160 4.77 7.70 -28.90
C LEU A 160 5.14 6.34 -28.29
N PRO A 161 4.85 5.22 -28.96
CA PRO A 161 5.34 3.91 -28.54
C PRO A 161 6.85 3.81 -28.73
N LEU A 162 7.56 3.17 -27.79
CA LEU A 162 9.03 3.08 -27.80
C LEU A 162 9.58 1.86 -28.55
N LEU A 163 8.82 0.77 -28.57
CA LEU A 163 9.27 -0.54 -29.07
C LEU A 163 8.72 -0.88 -30.46
N SER A 164 7.78 -0.09 -30.99
CA SER A 164 7.18 -0.31 -32.32
C SER A 164 7.54 0.82 -33.27
N GLN A 165 8.08 0.46 -34.44
CA GLN A 165 8.40 1.37 -35.54
C GLN A 165 7.15 1.71 -36.39
N GLN A 166 5.95 1.63 -35.80
CA GLN A 166 4.71 1.99 -36.47
C GLN A 166 4.53 3.51 -36.48
N GLN A 167 3.99 4.02 -37.59
CA GLN A 167 3.58 5.42 -37.73
C GLN A 167 2.68 5.83 -36.55
N PRO A 168 2.75 7.09 -36.10
CA PRO A 168 1.88 7.59 -35.04
C PRO A 168 0.42 7.38 -35.42
N SER A 169 -0.23 6.40 -34.78
CA SER A 169 -1.66 6.22 -34.90
C SER A 169 -2.33 7.31 -34.07
N ILE A 170 -3.11 8.18 -34.73
CA ILE A 170 -3.98 9.11 -34.02
C ILE A 170 -4.99 8.25 -33.27
N LEU A 171 -4.93 8.28 -31.93
CA LEU A 171 -5.89 7.54 -31.10
C LEU A 171 -7.30 8.05 -31.40
N SER A 172 -8.25 7.13 -31.53
CA SER A 172 -9.65 7.54 -31.61
C SER A 172 -10.08 8.21 -30.30
N SER A 173 -11.08 9.09 -30.37
CA SER A 173 -11.66 9.73 -29.18
C SER A 173 -12.14 8.70 -28.14
N SER A 174 -12.63 7.54 -28.60
CA SER A 174 -13.02 6.43 -27.72
C SER A 174 -11.84 5.76 -27.01
N GLN A 175 -10.69 5.59 -27.68
CA GLN A 175 -9.48 5.06 -27.06
C GLN A 175 -8.91 6.01 -26.00
N ILE A 176 -8.96 7.32 -26.27
CA ILE A 176 -8.56 8.35 -25.30
C ILE A 176 -9.48 8.32 -24.09
N LEU A 177 -10.80 8.28 -24.30
CA LEU A 177 -11.77 8.21 -23.20
C LEU A 177 -11.55 6.96 -22.33
N ASN A 178 -11.40 5.79 -22.95
CA ASN A 178 -11.13 4.55 -22.22
C ASN A 178 -9.84 4.64 -21.41
N TRP A 179 -8.76 5.17 -22.02
CA TRP A 179 -7.50 5.41 -21.33
C TRP A 179 -7.67 6.31 -20.10
N THR A 180 -8.33 7.46 -20.27
CA THR A 180 -8.59 8.41 -19.20
C THR A 180 -9.44 7.80 -18.10
N LEU A 181 -10.49 7.03 -18.44
CA LEU A 181 -11.30 6.30 -17.46
C LEU A 181 -10.46 5.31 -16.67
N GLY A 182 -9.58 4.56 -17.33
CA GLY A 182 -8.62 3.69 -16.67
C GLY A 182 -7.75 4.44 -15.66
N CYS A 183 -7.20 5.60 -16.04
CA CYS A 183 -6.42 6.44 -15.14
C CYS A 183 -7.24 6.93 -13.94
N VAL A 184 -8.48 7.38 -14.16
CA VAL A 184 -9.39 7.83 -13.09
C VAL A 184 -9.69 6.68 -12.12
N TYR A 185 -9.93 5.48 -12.61
CA TYR A 185 -10.11 4.30 -11.76
C TYR A 185 -8.85 3.97 -10.96
N ILE A 186 -7.67 3.95 -11.57
CA ILE A 186 -6.43 3.68 -10.82
C ILE A 186 -6.12 4.80 -9.80
N LEU A 187 -6.39 6.06 -10.12
CA LEU A 187 -6.29 7.17 -9.17
C LEU A 187 -7.26 6.98 -8.00
N SER A 188 -8.51 6.59 -8.28
CA SER A 188 -9.50 6.31 -7.24
C SER A 188 -9.09 5.12 -6.36
N HIS A 189 -8.50 4.09 -6.95
CA HIS A 189 -7.92 2.94 -6.25
C HIS A 189 -6.83 3.37 -5.27
N ILE A 190 -5.83 4.15 -5.70
CA ILE A 190 -4.72 4.56 -4.83
C ILE A 190 -5.18 5.54 -3.75
N THR A 191 -6.13 6.44 -4.05
CA THR A 191 -6.71 7.34 -3.06
C THR A 191 -7.48 6.58 -2.00
N SER A 192 -8.30 5.60 -2.40
CA SER A 192 -9.05 4.75 -1.49
C SER A 192 -8.12 3.90 -0.60
N TRP A 193 -7.05 3.36 -1.18
CA TRP A 193 -6.04 2.62 -0.43
C TRP A 193 -5.29 3.49 0.58
N SER A 194 -4.84 4.68 0.17
CA SER A 194 -4.25 5.66 1.08
C SER A 194 -5.22 6.02 2.20
N ALA A 195 -6.51 6.17 1.92
CA ALA A 195 -7.52 6.55 2.91
C ALA A 195 -7.72 5.43 3.93
N TRP A 196 -7.74 4.19 3.46
CA TRP A 196 -7.75 3.02 4.32
C TRP A 196 -6.52 2.97 5.23
N ILE A 197 -5.30 3.20 4.71
CA ILE A 197 -4.07 3.24 5.54
C ILE A 197 -4.19 4.29 6.64
N VAL A 198 -4.58 5.52 6.28
CA VAL A 198 -4.64 6.65 7.23
C VAL A 198 -5.73 6.43 8.29
N LEU A 199 -6.93 6.02 7.89
CA LEU A 199 -8.06 5.82 8.79
C LEU A 199 -7.96 4.52 9.61
N GLN A 200 -7.16 3.54 9.17
CA GLN A 200 -6.92 2.33 9.93
C GLN A 200 -6.10 2.60 11.20
N VAL A 201 -5.19 3.58 11.20
CA VAL A 201 -4.35 3.92 12.36
C VAL A 201 -5.16 4.16 13.65
N PRO A 202 -6.15 5.07 13.69
CA PRO A 202 -6.96 5.29 14.89
C PRO A 202 -7.83 4.08 15.27
N VAL A 203 -8.25 3.26 14.30
CA VAL A 203 -9.01 2.03 14.56
C VAL A 203 -8.13 0.99 15.26
N LEU A 204 -6.89 0.81 14.81
CA LEU A 204 -5.93 -0.10 15.44
C LEU A 204 -5.51 0.34 16.84
N LYS A 205 -5.61 1.64 17.17
CA LYS A 205 -5.44 2.11 18.56
C LYS A 205 -6.57 1.65 19.48
N LYS A 206 -7.80 1.54 18.95
CA LYS A 206 -8.99 1.08 19.71
C LYS A 206 -9.12 -0.44 19.73
N TYR A 207 -8.64 -1.10 18.68
CA TYR A 207 -8.73 -2.55 18.49
C TYR A 207 -7.36 -3.10 18.02
N PRO A 208 -6.45 -3.43 18.96
CA PRO A 208 -5.04 -3.71 18.69
C PRO A 208 -4.78 -5.14 18.16
N ALA A 209 -5.66 -5.66 17.30
CA ALA A 209 -5.58 -6.99 16.69
C ALA A 209 -5.62 -6.82 15.15
N ARG A 210 -4.44 -6.65 14.54
CA ARG A 210 -4.28 -6.23 13.13
C ARG A 210 -4.88 -7.24 12.16
N LEU A 211 -4.61 -8.53 12.37
CA LEU A 211 -5.07 -9.60 11.49
C LEU A 211 -6.60 -9.78 11.60
N SER A 212 -7.15 -9.54 12.78
CA SER A 212 -8.59 -9.54 13.05
C SER A 212 -9.29 -8.35 12.40
N VAL A 213 -8.73 -7.14 12.50
CA VAL A 213 -9.25 -5.96 11.79
C VAL A 213 -9.23 -6.20 10.28
N LEU A 214 -8.13 -6.73 9.74
CA LEU A 214 -8.04 -7.07 8.32
C LEU A 214 -9.10 -8.11 7.93
N THR A 215 -9.23 -9.20 8.68
CA THR A 215 -10.22 -10.25 8.41
C THR A 215 -11.65 -9.70 8.45
N LEU A 216 -12.02 -8.91 9.45
CA LEU A 216 -13.35 -8.29 9.54
C LEU A 216 -13.60 -7.32 8.39
N THR A 217 -12.59 -6.55 8.00
CA THR A 217 -12.66 -5.64 6.84
C THR A 217 -12.89 -6.42 5.55
N ILE A 218 -12.17 -7.53 5.33
CA ILE A 218 -12.37 -8.43 4.17
C ILE A 218 -13.77 -9.05 4.22
N SER A 219 -14.25 -9.48 5.38
CA SER A 219 -15.60 -10.05 5.54
C SER A 219 -16.69 -9.06 5.15
N PHE A 220 -16.63 -7.82 5.66
CA PHE A 220 -17.57 -6.76 5.27
C PHE A 220 -17.46 -6.43 3.77
N GLY A 221 -16.24 -6.37 3.24
CA GLY A 221 -16.01 -6.10 1.83
C GLY A 221 -16.56 -7.20 0.92
N LEU A 222 -16.42 -8.47 1.32
CA LEU A 222 -17.02 -9.60 0.63
C LEU A 222 -18.55 -9.49 0.61
N VAL A 223 -19.17 -9.16 1.75
CA VAL A 223 -20.62 -8.93 1.81
C VAL A 223 -21.03 -7.79 0.88
N GLN A 224 -20.30 -6.67 0.87
CA GLN A 224 -20.56 -5.54 -0.02
C GLN A 224 -20.48 -5.94 -1.50
N PHE A 225 -19.46 -6.71 -1.90
CA PHE A 225 -19.33 -7.21 -3.27
C PHE A 225 -20.42 -8.21 -3.64
N LEU A 226 -20.80 -9.12 -2.73
CA LEU A 226 -21.89 -10.06 -2.96
C LEU A 226 -23.23 -9.34 -3.15
N ILE A 227 -23.49 -8.28 -2.38
CA ILE A 227 -24.68 -7.44 -2.56
C ILE A 227 -24.67 -6.82 -3.96
N ILE A 228 -23.56 -6.22 -4.39
CA ILE A 228 -23.45 -5.63 -5.73
C ILE A 228 -23.65 -6.70 -6.81
N ALA A 229 -22.97 -7.84 -6.68
CA ALA A 229 -23.06 -8.94 -7.62
C ALA A 229 -24.49 -9.51 -7.71
N ALA A 230 -25.25 -9.54 -6.62
CA ALA A 230 -26.65 -9.96 -6.64
C ALA A 230 -27.55 -9.05 -7.48
N PHE A 231 -27.17 -7.79 -7.70
CA PHE A 231 -27.90 -6.87 -8.58
C PHE A 231 -27.34 -6.81 -10.00
N THR A 232 -26.03 -6.97 -10.16
CA THR A 232 -25.35 -6.72 -11.45
C THR A 232 -24.91 -7.98 -12.18
N GLU A 233 -24.80 -9.12 -11.49
CA GLU A 233 -24.24 -10.37 -12.01
C GLU A 233 -25.21 -11.55 -11.78
N ASN A 234 -26.36 -11.48 -12.45
CA ASN A 234 -27.41 -12.50 -12.38
C ASN A 234 -27.12 -13.75 -13.23
N ASP A 235 -26.09 -13.70 -14.08
CA ASP A 235 -25.72 -14.80 -14.95
C ASP A 235 -24.85 -15.82 -14.20
N MET A 236 -25.46 -16.97 -13.89
CA MET A 236 -24.82 -18.05 -13.14
C MET A 236 -23.67 -18.71 -13.91
N ASP A 237 -23.62 -18.58 -15.24
CA ASP A 237 -22.49 -19.12 -16.00
C ASP A 237 -21.20 -18.35 -15.70
N LYS A 238 -21.27 -17.04 -15.39
CA LYS A 238 -20.08 -16.26 -15.01
C LYS A 238 -19.48 -16.65 -13.66
N TRP A 239 -20.22 -17.38 -12.83
CA TRP A 239 -19.75 -17.94 -11.57
C TRP A 239 -19.11 -19.33 -11.74
N LYS A 240 -19.24 -19.95 -12.90
CA LYS A 240 -18.55 -21.21 -13.19
C LYS A 240 -17.11 -20.92 -13.58
N VAL A 241 -16.20 -21.78 -13.13
CA VAL A 241 -14.81 -21.78 -13.57
C VAL A 241 -14.69 -22.74 -14.74
N HIS A 242 -14.38 -22.22 -15.93
CA HIS A 242 -14.46 -22.98 -17.18
C HIS A 242 -13.14 -23.64 -17.56
N SER A 243 -12.02 -23.16 -17.03
CA SER A 243 -10.69 -23.66 -17.38
C SER A 243 -9.73 -23.73 -16.19
N GLY A 244 -8.70 -24.58 -16.32
CA GLY A 244 -7.61 -24.63 -15.34
C GLY A 244 -6.84 -23.32 -15.24
N MET A 245 -6.79 -22.53 -16.32
CA MET A 245 -6.16 -21.20 -16.32
C MET A 245 -7.00 -20.19 -15.52
N GLU A 246 -8.32 -20.19 -15.67
CA GLU A 246 -9.21 -19.37 -14.84
C GLU A 246 -9.03 -19.72 -13.35
N LEU A 247 -9.04 -21.01 -13.03
CA LEU A 247 -8.80 -21.48 -11.67
C LEU A 247 -7.44 -21.02 -11.12
N PHE A 248 -6.38 -21.13 -11.92
CA PHE A 248 -5.05 -20.67 -11.55
C PHE A 248 -5.04 -19.18 -11.22
N THR A 249 -5.67 -18.34 -12.04
CA THR A 249 -5.70 -16.89 -11.79
C THR A 249 -6.43 -16.53 -10.50
N ILE A 250 -7.55 -17.20 -10.23
CA ILE A 250 -8.34 -17.02 -9.00
C ILE A 250 -7.54 -17.48 -7.77
N LEU A 251 -6.91 -18.65 -7.85
CA LEU A 251 -6.09 -19.19 -6.76
C LEU A 251 -4.86 -18.33 -6.50
N TYR A 252 -4.18 -17.83 -7.53
CA TYR A 252 -3.04 -16.92 -7.36
C TYR A 252 -3.48 -15.62 -6.68
N ALA A 253 -4.60 -15.03 -7.09
CA ALA A 253 -5.13 -13.81 -6.49
C ALA A 253 -5.46 -14.00 -4.99
N GLY A 254 -6.08 -15.12 -4.62
CA GLY A 254 -6.43 -15.42 -3.24
C GLY A 254 -5.25 -15.88 -2.38
N LEU A 255 -4.51 -16.91 -2.81
CA LEU A 255 -3.44 -17.54 -2.04
C LEU A 255 -2.16 -16.72 -2.03
N VAL A 256 -1.70 -16.28 -3.22
CA VAL A 256 -0.41 -15.60 -3.35
C VAL A 256 -0.55 -14.13 -3.02
N ALA A 257 -1.46 -13.41 -3.69
CA ALA A 257 -1.56 -11.96 -3.51
C ALA A 257 -2.20 -11.57 -2.16
N SER A 258 -3.31 -12.21 -1.76
CA SER A 258 -3.95 -11.90 -0.48
C SER A 258 -3.38 -12.68 0.71
N GLY A 259 -2.89 -13.92 0.52
CA GLY A 259 -2.31 -14.72 1.60
C GLY A 259 -0.81 -14.45 1.83
N LEU A 260 0.02 -14.93 0.92
CA LEU A 260 1.48 -14.89 1.03
C LEU A 260 2.03 -13.46 1.02
N ALA A 261 1.63 -12.63 0.04
CA ALA A 261 2.16 -11.29 -0.11
C ALA A 261 1.74 -10.37 1.06
N LEU A 262 0.48 -10.42 1.53
CA LEU A 262 0.11 -9.66 2.73
C LEU A 262 0.90 -10.11 3.98
N SER A 263 1.14 -11.42 4.13
CA SER A 263 1.94 -11.95 5.23
C SER A 263 3.40 -11.47 5.15
N LEU A 264 4.01 -11.51 3.96
CA LEU A 264 5.35 -10.96 3.72
C LEU A 264 5.40 -9.45 3.93
N GLN A 265 4.35 -8.72 3.54
CA GLN A 265 4.23 -7.28 3.75
C GLN A 265 4.20 -6.93 5.23
N ILE A 266 3.34 -7.59 6.00
CA ILE A 266 3.27 -7.41 7.46
C ILE A 266 4.64 -7.72 8.09
N TRP A 267 5.25 -8.85 7.73
CA TRP A 267 6.56 -9.24 8.24
C TRP A 267 7.66 -8.22 7.89
N CYS A 268 7.70 -7.71 6.65
CA CYS A 268 8.67 -6.70 6.22
C CYS A 268 8.45 -5.37 6.94
N ILE A 269 7.19 -4.95 7.16
CA ILE A 269 6.85 -3.73 7.88
C ILE A 269 7.21 -3.85 9.36
N ASP A 270 6.95 -4.99 9.99
CA ASP A 270 7.26 -5.20 11.41
C ASP A 270 8.78 -5.25 11.66
N ARG A 271 9.57 -5.74 10.71
CA ARG A 271 11.04 -5.86 10.84
C ARG A 271 11.83 -4.67 10.30
N GLY A 272 11.43 -4.15 9.14
CA GLY A 272 12.11 -3.05 8.44
C GLY A 272 11.43 -1.69 8.61
N GLY A 273 10.20 -1.65 9.11
CA GLY A 273 9.37 -0.46 9.15
C GLY A 273 8.61 -0.20 7.83
N PRO A 274 7.55 0.61 7.87
CA PRO A 274 6.74 0.94 6.68
C PRO A 274 7.51 1.71 5.60
N LEU A 275 8.51 2.51 6.00
CA LEU A 275 9.40 3.21 5.07
C LEU A 275 10.23 2.23 4.25
N PHE A 276 10.78 1.20 4.88
CA PHE A 276 11.58 0.19 4.20
C PHE A 276 10.77 -0.50 3.11
N ALA A 277 9.56 -0.98 3.42
CA ALA A 277 8.69 -1.60 2.41
C ALA A 277 8.36 -0.66 1.24
N SER A 278 8.12 0.62 1.53
CA SER A 278 7.76 1.63 0.52
C SER A 278 8.89 1.96 -0.46
N VAL A 279 10.16 1.92 0.00
CA VAL A 279 11.34 2.15 -0.86
C VAL A 279 11.45 1.11 -1.98
N PHE A 280 10.93 -0.09 -1.79
CA PHE A 280 10.99 -1.19 -2.77
C PHE A 280 9.79 -1.26 -3.72
N GLN A 281 8.73 -0.47 -3.50
CA GLN A 281 7.56 -0.45 -4.39
C GLN A 281 7.90 -0.23 -5.88
N PRO A 282 8.89 0.61 -6.23
CA PRO A 282 9.36 0.75 -7.61
C PRO A 282 9.89 -0.53 -8.26
N VAL A 283 10.44 -1.45 -7.46
CA VAL A 283 10.92 -2.75 -7.96
C VAL A 283 9.76 -3.58 -8.48
N GLN A 284 8.59 -3.53 -7.83
CA GLN A 284 7.36 -4.14 -8.36
C GLN A 284 7.02 -3.52 -9.72
N THR A 285 7.03 -2.19 -9.87
CA THR A 285 6.72 -1.54 -11.16
C THR A 285 7.66 -1.99 -12.28
N VAL A 286 8.97 -2.07 -12.01
CA VAL A 286 9.95 -2.55 -13.00
C VAL A 286 9.68 -4.02 -13.35
N ALA A 287 9.41 -4.87 -12.36
CA ALA A 287 9.07 -6.27 -12.59
C ALA A 287 7.77 -6.42 -13.40
N VAL A 288 6.74 -5.61 -13.11
CA VAL A 288 5.50 -5.58 -13.89
C VAL A 288 5.78 -5.16 -15.32
N ALA A 289 6.57 -4.11 -15.55
CA ALA A 289 6.89 -3.64 -16.89
C ALA A 289 7.59 -4.73 -17.73
N ILE A 290 8.56 -5.44 -17.14
CA ILE A 290 9.27 -6.53 -17.80
C ILE A 290 8.29 -7.69 -18.10
N MET A 291 7.53 -8.14 -17.11
CA MET A 291 6.60 -9.26 -17.31
C MET A 291 5.47 -8.92 -18.28
N ALA A 292 4.92 -7.70 -18.22
CA ALA A 292 3.86 -7.26 -19.12
C ALA A 292 4.37 -7.16 -20.57
N ALA A 293 5.58 -6.64 -20.78
CA ALA A 293 6.19 -6.61 -22.11
C ALA A 293 6.45 -8.02 -22.67
N LEU A 294 6.98 -8.94 -21.84
CA LEU A 294 7.33 -10.30 -22.28
C LEU A 294 6.13 -11.23 -22.44
N ILE A 295 5.14 -11.15 -21.56
CA ILE A 295 4.02 -12.11 -21.48
C ILE A 295 2.79 -11.58 -22.24
N LEU A 296 2.50 -10.28 -22.11
CA LEU A 296 1.28 -9.67 -22.64
C LEU A 296 1.53 -8.83 -23.91
N GLY A 297 2.79 -8.65 -24.32
CA GLY A 297 3.16 -7.78 -25.44
C GLY A 297 2.92 -6.30 -25.16
N ASP A 298 2.91 -5.90 -23.88
CA ASP A 298 2.61 -4.52 -23.46
C ASP A 298 3.64 -3.53 -24.02
N GLN A 299 3.15 -2.38 -24.49
CA GLN A 299 4.00 -1.34 -25.10
C GLN A 299 4.15 -0.16 -24.15
N LEU A 300 5.40 0.26 -23.94
CA LEU A 300 5.71 1.49 -23.21
C LEU A 300 5.64 2.68 -24.14
N TYR A 301 4.97 3.74 -23.68
CA TYR A 301 4.84 5.00 -24.38
C TYR A 301 5.64 6.09 -23.66
N THR A 302 6.10 7.10 -24.40
CA THR A 302 7.00 8.14 -23.87
C THR A 302 6.41 8.92 -22.69
N GLY A 303 5.11 9.25 -22.73
CA GLY A 303 4.45 9.93 -21.62
C GLY A 303 4.34 9.07 -20.37
N GLY A 304 4.19 7.76 -20.56
CA GLY A 304 4.29 6.76 -19.50
C GLY A 304 5.60 6.78 -18.76
N ILE A 305 6.71 6.78 -19.49
CA ILE A 305 8.06 6.80 -18.90
C ILE A 305 8.32 8.12 -18.18
N ILE A 306 8.01 9.25 -18.80
CA ILE A 306 8.19 10.57 -18.19
C ILE A 306 7.39 10.65 -16.89
N GLY A 307 6.12 10.27 -16.92
CA GLY A 307 5.26 10.26 -15.75
C GLY A 307 5.76 9.29 -14.66
N ALA A 308 6.19 8.09 -15.02
CA ALA A 308 6.75 7.12 -14.08
C ALA A 308 8.02 7.66 -13.41
N VAL A 309 8.94 8.28 -14.16
CA VAL A 309 10.16 8.90 -13.61
C VAL A 309 9.81 10.03 -12.64
N LEU A 310 8.84 10.88 -12.99
CA LEU A 310 8.37 11.94 -12.08
C LEU A 310 7.77 11.35 -10.79
N ILE A 311 6.92 10.32 -10.89
CA ILE A 311 6.34 9.64 -9.72
C ILE A 311 7.45 9.09 -8.82
N MET A 312 8.47 8.48 -9.42
CA MET A 312 9.63 7.91 -8.72
C MET A 312 10.46 8.96 -7.97
N ILE A 313 10.74 10.09 -8.62
CA ILE A 313 11.43 11.22 -7.99
C ILE A 313 10.60 11.76 -6.81
N GLY A 314 9.30 11.94 -7.03
CA GLY A 314 8.37 12.43 -6.01
C GLY A 314 8.31 11.50 -4.80
N LEU A 315 8.12 10.20 -5.04
CA LEU A 315 8.11 9.15 -4.02
C LEU A 315 9.38 9.19 -3.17
N TYR A 316 10.56 9.14 -3.79
CA TYR A 316 11.81 9.12 -3.02
C TYR A 316 12.06 10.42 -2.26
N SER A 317 11.61 11.56 -2.78
CA SER A 317 11.65 12.83 -2.05
C SER A 317 10.78 12.79 -0.78
N VAL A 318 9.56 12.23 -0.86
CA VAL A 318 8.68 12.02 0.31
C VAL A 318 9.30 11.06 1.31
N LEU A 319 9.79 9.91 0.85
CA LEU A 319 10.40 8.89 1.71
C LEU A 319 11.67 9.41 2.38
N TRP A 320 12.49 10.17 1.66
CA TRP A 320 13.67 10.83 2.22
C TRP A 320 13.29 11.86 3.28
N GLY A 321 12.31 12.72 3.00
CA GLY A 321 11.79 13.68 3.97
C GLY A 321 11.27 12.98 5.23
N LYS A 322 10.56 11.86 5.08
CA LYS A 322 10.07 11.09 6.23
C LYS A 322 11.20 10.40 7.02
N SER A 323 12.19 9.85 6.33
CA SER A 323 13.39 9.28 6.97
C SER A 323 14.15 10.32 7.79
N GLU A 324 14.34 11.51 7.24
CA GLU A 324 15.05 12.59 7.93
C GLU A 324 14.28 13.16 9.12
N GLU A 325 12.95 13.30 8.99
CA GLU A 325 12.08 13.67 10.12
C GLU A 325 12.20 12.69 11.30
N LEU A 326 12.21 11.38 11.03
CA LEU A 326 12.36 10.37 12.08
C LEU A 326 13.72 10.44 12.77
N LYS A 327 14.80 10.72 12.03
CA LYS A 327 16.14 10.91 12.63
C LYS A 327 16.16 12.12 13.57
N VAL A 328 15.60 13.25 13.13
CA VAL A 328 15.55 14.48 13.92
C VAL A 328 14.72 14.27 15.19
N ARG A 329 13.53 13.66 15.08
CA ARG A 329 12.69 13.32 16.25
C ARG A 329 13.42 12.39 17.22
N GLY A 330 14.10 11.35 16.72
CA GLY A 330 14.88 10.45 17.58
C GLY A 330 16.04 11.13 18.31
N GLN A 331 16.70 12.11 17.68
CA GLN A 331 17.73 12.94 18.33
C GLN A 331 17.13 13.86 19.40
N GLU A 332 15.99 14.49 19.11
CA GLU A 332 15.25 15.34 20.06
C GLU A 332 14.78 14.54 21.28
N ASP A 333 14.20 13.34 21.08
CA ASP A 333 13.78 12.45 22.17
C ASP A 333 14.97 12.00 23.04
N THR A 334 16.11 11.69 22.42
CA THR A 334 17.33 11.31 23.14
C THR A 334 17.87 12.47 23.98
N ALA A 335 17.90 13.69 23.41
CA ALA A 335 18.32 14.89 24.12
C ALA A 335 17.39 15.20 25.30
N GLN A 336 16.07 15.13 25.10
CA GLN A 336 15.10 15.35 26.18
C GLN A 336 15.24 14.34 27.32
N ASN A 337 15.43 13.06 27.00
CA ASN A 337 15.64 12.02 28.01
C ASN A 337 16.94 12.24 28.80
N LEU A 338 18.02 12.66 28.13
CA LEU A 338 19.26 13.02 28.81
C LEU A 338 19.06 14.23 29.74
N THR A 339 18.39 15.28 29.28
CA THR A 339 18.08 16.46 30.11
C THR A 339 17.25 16.09 31.33
N ARG A 340 16.22 15.25 31.19
CA ARG A 340 15.42 14.77 32.33
C ARG A 340 16.27 14.00 33.34
N HIS A 341 17.18 13.13 32.87
CA HIS A 341 18.07 12.37 33.76
C HIS A 341 19.08 13.27 34.48
N LEU A 342 19.58 14.32 33.82
CA LEU A 342 20.47 15.28 34.46
C LEU A 342 19.73 16.11 35.52
N LEU A 343 18.52 16.57 35.23
CA LEU A 343 17.68 17.30 36.17
C LEU A 343 17.30 16.43 37.38
N SER A 344 16.90 15.18 37.16
CA SER A 344 16.58 14.25 38.26
C SER A 344 17.80 13.97 39.14
N ASN A 345 18.98 13.80 38.55
CA ASN A 345 20.22 13.62 39.30
C ASN A 345 20.60 14.86 40.11
N GLN A 346 20.33 16.05 39.59
CA GLN A 346 20.61 17.30 40.27
C GLN A 346 19.64 17.52 41.45
N GLU A 347 18.37 17.14 41.31
CA GLU A 347 17.41 17.14 42.41
C GLU A 347 17.78 16.16 43.54
N THR A 348 18.27 14.95 43.22
CA THR A 348 18.76 14.03 44.24
C THR A 348 19.99 14.55 44.95
N LEU A 349 20.97 15.11 44.22
CA LEU A 349 22.16 15.72 44.82
C LEU A 349 21.81 16.91 45.74
N ASN A 350 20.84 17.74 45.34
CA ASN A 350 20.38 18.85 46.18
C ASN A 350 19.70 18.35 47.47
N LYS A 351 18.89 17.28 47.39
CA LYS A 351 18.24 16.68 48.57
C LYS A 351 19.25 16.01 49.52
N GLU A 352 20.28 15.36 48.99
CA GLU A 352 21.38 14.80 49.80
C GLU A 352 22.18 15.92 50.49
N HIS A 353 22.40 17.04 49.79
CA HIS A 353 23.08 18.19 50.37
C HIS A 353 22.26 18.86 51.48
N GLU A 354 20.94 19.02 51.27
CA GLU A 354 20.02 19.50 52.31
C GLU A 354 19.97 18.57 53.52
N ALA A 355 19.82 17.25 53.32
CA ALA A 355 19.80 16.27 54.39
C ALA A 355 21.11 16.30 55.22
N ASN A 356 22.27 16.34 54.57
CA ASN A 356 23.56 16.41 55.26
C ASN A 356 23.80 17.76 55.95
N SER A 357 23.18 18.85 55.49
CA SER A 357 23.30 20.17 56.13
C SER A 357 22.45 20.30 57.41
N VAL A 358 21.38 19.50 57.52
CA VAL A 358 20.51 19.46 58.71
C VAL A 358 21.14 18.61 59.83
N ASP A 359 21.96 17.60 59.50
CA ASP A 359 22.64 16.75 60.49
C ASP A 359 23.88 17.40 61.14
N ILE A 360 24.32 18.57 60.66
CA ILE A 360 25.52 19.29 61.14
C ILE A 360 25.17 20.54 61.99
N ALA A 361 23.89 20.91 62.07
CA ALA A 361 23.37 22.01 62.91
C ALA A 361 22.73 21.46 64.18
#